data_AF-A0A2A5M685-F1
#
_entry.id   AF-A0A2A5M685-F1
#
_cell.length_a   1.000
_cell.length_b   1.000
_cell.length_c   1.000
_cell.angle_alpha   90.00
_cell.angle_beta   90.00
_cell.angle_gamma   90.00
#
_symmetry.space_group_name_H-M   'P 1'
#
loop_
_entity.id
_entity.type
_entity.pdbx_description
1 polymer ?
#
loop_
_entity_poly.entity_id
_entity_poly.type
_entity_poly.pdbx_seq_one_letter_code
_entity_poly.pdbx_strand_id
1 'polypeptide(L)'
;SSVKFAAKIGEKKLTTTLLTSPKKDLEQLKNALQKECEPYGVEFLAPDFRKNGGTQRQFALAKKEMLYHQNYCGCIYGLKKQKQDKNFIDELISPVNKQILPASIEARIALYKKVVLWEKKGIKFEILREKFLNYRLLSALIKLDKKPVKSHILFYSHFKNVYTRFSLDEEKLKQNLKEGFYRSTKDEMVFVEFWRFNAFFKNKWKNFEDFLKRPLSVQAEIKWRNKLFGAYNLSPIIILENILPSRYEVIAKSEIYHDNQEILVEI
;
A
#
# COMPACT_ATOMS: atom_id res chain seq x y z
N SER A 1 22.23 -11.66 -22.83
CA SER A 1 22.92 -11.61 -21.53
C SER A 1 23.67 -10.30 -21.41
N SER A 2 24.00 -9.87 -20.19
CA SER A 2 24.75 -8.63 -19.95
C SER A 2 26.12 -8.64 -20.65
N VAL A 3 26.79 -9.80 -20.74
CA VAL A 3 28.04 -9.94 -21.50
C VAL A 3 27.88 -9.67 -23.00
N LYS A 4 26.82 -10.18 -23.64
CA LYS A 4 26.53 -9.88 -25.06
C LYS A 4 26.37 -8.38 -25.29
N PHE A 5 25.72 -7.69 -24.34
CA PHE A 5 25.53 -6.26 -24.40
C PHE A 5 26.86 -5.52 -24.23
N ALA A 6 27.69 -5.90 -23.25
CA ALA A 6 29.03 -5.34 -23.03
C ALA A 6 29.89 -5.45 -24.30
N ALA A 7 29.97 -6.64 -24.91
CA ALA A 7 30.72 -6.84 -26.15
C ALA A 7 30.21 -5.96 -27.30
N LYS A 8 28.88 -5.83 -27.44
CA LYS A 8 28.24 -4.98 -28.46
C LYS A 8 28.65 -3.50 -28.32
N ILE A 9 28.81 -3.00 -27.09
CA ILE A 9 29.19 -1.61 -26.83
C ILE A 9 30.71 -1.42 -26.71
N GLY A 10 31.51 -2.46 -26.95
CA GLY A 10 32.97 -2.42 -26.88
C GLY A 10 33.57 -2.43 -25.47
N GLU A 11 32.76 -2.73 -24.45
CA GLU A 11 33.24 -2.83 -23.07
C GLU A 11 34.01 -4.13 -22.85
N LYS A 12 35.21 -4.00 -22.28
CA LYS A 12 36.14 -5.13 -22.09
C LYS A 12 36.04 -5.79 -20.72
N LYS A 13 35.35 -5.15 -19.77
CA LYS A 13 35.27 -5.61 -18.38
C LYS A 13 33.83 -5.64 -17.90
N LEU A 14 33.48 -6.65 -17.12
CA LEU A 14 32.16 -6.82 -16.52
C LEU A 14 32.29 -7.23 -15.06
N THR A 15 31.38 -6.78 -14.20
CA THR A 15 31.27 -7.24 -12.82
C THR A 15 29.81 -7.38 -12.41
N THR A 16 29.54 -7.78 -11.17
CA THR A 16 28.17 -7.96 -10.66
C THR A 16 28.04 -7.47 -9.22
N THR A 17 26.86 -6.94 -8.89
CA THR A 17 26.49 -6.60 -7.53
C THR A 17 26.32 -7.83 -6.63
N LEU A 18 26.21 -9.05 -7.20
CA LEU A 18 26.12 -10.29 -6.42
C LEU A 18 27.35 -10.53 -5.52
N LEU A 19 28.49 -9.92 -5.85
CA LEU A 19 29.74 -10.02 -5.08
C LEU A 19 29.65 -9.34 -3.69
N THR A 20 28.64 -8.49 -3.46
CA THR A 20 28.41 -7.90 -2.13
C THR A 20 27.63 -8.81 -1.20
N SER A 21 27.04 -9.91 -1.70
CA SER A 21 26.18 -10.77 -0.89
C SER A 21 26.99 -11.70 0.03
N PRO A 22 26.78 -11.68 1.35
CA PRO A 22 27.44 -12.60 2.28
C PRO A 22 26.96 -14.04 2.13
N LYS A 23 25.78 -14.27 1.53
CA LYS A 23 25.17 -15.60 1.38
C LYS A 23 25.56 -16.32 0.08
N LYS A 24 26.44 -15.73 -0.73
CA LYS A 24 26.85 -16.29 -2.02
C LYS A 24 28.30 -16.74 -1.95
N ASP A 25 28.57 -17.89 -2.55
CA ASP A 25 29.92 -18.39 -2.77
C ASP A 25 30.58 -17.55 -3.88
N LEU A 26 31.69 -16.90 -3.53
CA LEU A 26 32.37 -15.96 -4.41
C LEU A 26 33.18 -16.68 -5.50
N GLU A 27 33.78 -17.82 -5.19
CA GLU A 27 34.52 -18.62 -6.17
C GLU A 27 33.57 -19.26 -7.16
N GLN A 28 32.42 -19.76 -6.69
CA GLN A 28 31.38 -20.26 -7.57
C GLN A 28 30.90 -19.18 -8.55
N LEU A 29 30.61 -17.97 -8.05
CA LEU A 29 30.17 -16.84 -8.89
C LEU A 29 31.25 -16.44 -9.90
N LYS A 30 32.50 -16.32 -9.46
CA LYS A 30 33.65 -15.98 -10.31
C LYS A 30 33.81 -16.99 -11.44
N ASN A 31 33.83 -18.28 -11.12
CA ASN A 31 34.02 -19.34 -12.12
C ASN A 31 32.86 -19.38 -13.12
N ALA A 32 31.62 -19.23 -12.67
CA ALA A 32 30.45 -19.23 -13.54
C ALA A 32 30.45 -18.03 -14.51
N LEU A 33 30.68 -16.83 -13.99
CA LEU A 33 30.61 -15.60 -14.79
C LEU A 33 31.83 -15.43 -15.70
N GLN A 34 33.00 -15.91 -15.29
CA GLN A 34 34.19 -15.93 -16.15
C GLN A 34 33.97 -16.84 -17.37
N LYS A 35 33.40 -18.04 -17.17
CA LYS A 35 32.99 -18.94 -18.28
C LYS A 35 31.95 -18.30 -19.20
N GLU A 36 31.03 -17.50 -18.67
CA GLU A 36 30.04 -16.79 -19.49
C GLU A 36 30.68 -15.66 -20.32
N CYS A 37 31.74 -15.03 -19.80
CA CYS A 37 32.38 -13.87 -20.42
C CYS A 37 33.45 -14.24 -21.47
N GLU A 38 34.13 -15.37 -21.28
CA GLU A 38 35.25 -15.84 -22.12
C GLU A 38 34.94 -15.87 -23.63
N PRO A 39 33.79 -16.39 -24.12
CA PRO A 39 33.48 -16.43 -25.56
C PRO A 39 33.34 -15.04 -26.21
N TYR A 40 33.21 -13.99 -25.42
CA TYR A 40 33.02 -12.62 -25.89
C TYR A 40 34.29 -11.76 -25.74
N GLY A 41 35.40 -12.33 -25.27
CA GLY A 41 36.62 -11.58 -24.98
C GLY A 41 36.44 -10.53 -23.88
N VAL A 42 35.44 -10.71 -23.00
CA VAL A 42 35.16 -9.81 -21.88
C VAL A 42 35.80 -10.38 -20.61
N GLU A 43 36.55 -9.57 -19.89
CA GLU A 43 37.14 -9.93 -18.59
C GLU A 43 36.08 -9.79 -17.48
N PHE A 44 35.86 -10.84 -16.70
CA PHE A 44 35.02 -10.76 -15.51
C PHE A 44 35.83 -10.36 -14.27
N LEU A 45 35.49 -9.23 -13.66
CA LEU A 45 36.08 -8.75 -12.42
C LEU A 45 35.28 -9.25 -11.20
N ALA A 46 35.96 -9.99 -10.32
CA ALA A 46 35.38 -10.58 -9.10
C ALA A 46 36.01 -10.06 -7.79
N PRO A 47 36.06 -8.73 -7.53
CA PRO A 47 36.56 -8.22 -6.27
C PRO A 47 35.70 -8.69 -5.09
N ASP A 48 36.35 -9.06 -3.97
CA ASP A 48 35.63 -9.37 -2.73
C ASP A 48 35.30 -8.08 -1.97
N PHE A 49 34.15 -7.48 -2.30
CA PHE A 49 33.65 -6.25 -1.67
C PHE A 49 33.35 -6.39 -0.17
N ARG A 50 33.39 -7.61 0.38
CA ARG A 50 33.04 -7.90 1.79
C ARG A 50 34.25 -7.79 2.71
N LYS A 51 35.47 -7.89 2.17
CA LYS A 51 36.72 -7.83 2.94
C LYS A 51 36.94 -6.46 3.58
N ASN A 52 37.77 -6.42 4.62
CA ASN A 52 38.21 -5.19 5.29
C ASN A 52 37.05 -4.26 5.68
N GLY A 53 36.00 -4.84 6.27
CA GLY A 53 34.82 -4.09 6.72
C GLY A 53 33.98 -3.48 5.59
N GLY A 54 34.09 -3.99 4.35
CA GLY A 54 33.37 -3.45 3.20
C GLY A 54 31.85 -3.47 3.38
N THR A 55 31.30 -4.54 3.96
CA THR A 55 29.88 -4.66 4.29
C THR A 55 29.42 -3.56 5.26
N GLN A 56 30.17 -3.32 6.34
CA GLN A 56 29.84 -2.28 7.33
C GLN A 56 29.89 -0.89 6.70
N ARG A 57 30.90 -0.62 5.85
CA ARG A 57 31.02 0.64 5.10
C ARG A 57 29.85 0.84 4.14
N GLN A 58 29.39 -0.21 3.47
CA GLN A 58 28.22 -0.16 2.60
C GLN A 58 26.95 0.22 3.39
N PHE A 59 26.72 -0.40 4.55
CA PHE A 59 25.57 -0.06 5.39
C PHE A 59 25.66 1.36 5.95
N ALA A 60 26.85 1.79 6.38
CA ALA A 60 27.07 3.16 6.86
C ALA A 60 26.80 4.20 5.77
N LEU A 61 27.24 3.92 4.53
CA LEU A 61 26.97 4.78 3.38
C LEU A 61 25.49 4.83 3.06
N ALA A 62 24.81 3.67 2.99
CA ALA A 62 23.37 3.63 2.72
C ALA A 62 22.55 4.39 3.78
N LYS A 63 22.95 4.31 5.05
CA LYS A 63 22.32 5.07 6.14
C LYS A 63 22.59 6.56 6.02
N LYS A 64 23.84 6.95 5.70
CA LYS A 64 24.24 8.35 5.51
C LYS A 64 23.48 9.00 4.36
N GLU A 65 23.34 8.29 3.25
CA GLU A 65 22.62 8.73 2.05
C GLU A 65 21.10 8.46 2.15
N MET A 66 20.59 8.07 3.32
CA MET A 66 19.17 7.82 3.59
C MET A 66 18.48 6.93 2.55
N LEU A 67 19.19 5.93 2.03
CA LEU A 67 18.66 5.05 0.99
C LEU A 67 17.62 4.10 1.57
N TYR A 68 16.56 3.85 0.79
CA TYR A 68 15.57 2.85 1.15
C TYR A 68 16.21 1.46 1.25
N HIS A 69 16.18 0.89 2.46
CA HIS A 69 16.72 -0.43 2.70
C HIS A 69 15.64 -1.51 2.53
N GLN A 70 15.51 -2.02 1.30
CA GLN A 70 14.65 -3.17 1.04
C GLN A 70 15.23 -4.43 1.72
N ASN A 71 14.42 -5.06 2.57
CA ASN A 71 14.84 -6.23 3.34
C ASN A 71 14.64 -7.58 2.61
N TYR A 72 14.21 -7.59 1.34
CA TYR A 72 14.01 -8.81 0.55
C TYR A 72 14.39 -8.61 -0.93
N CYS A 73 14.61 -9.73 -1.63
CA CYS A 73 15.02 -9.80 -3.05
C CYS A 73 14.07 -9.15 -4.08
N GLY A 74 12.88 -8.67 -3.68
CA GLY A 74 11.78 -8.36 -4.62
C GLY A 74 11.03 -9.60 -5.14
N CYS A 75 11.57 -10.80 -4.96
CA CYS A 75 11.00 -12.05 -5.45
C CYS A 75 9.87 -12.58 -4.55
N ILE A 76 8.83 -13.17 -5.16
CA ILE A 76 7.66 -13.70 -4.45
C ILE A 76 8.03 -14.77 -3.42
N TYR A 77 9.08 -15.57 -3.69
CA TYR A 77 9.58 -16.58 -2.76
C TYR A 77 10.17 -15.97 -1.48
N GLY A 78 10.99 -14.93 -1.63
CA GLY A 78 11.56 -14.22 -0.48
C GLY A 78 10.49 -13.50 0.33
N LEU A 79 9.52 -12.89 -0.37
CA LEU A 79 8.38 -12.22 0.25
C LEU A 79 7.48 -13.19 1.02
N LYS A 80 7.11 -14.33 0.42
CA LYS A 80 6.31 -15.38 1.07
C LYS A 80 6.99 -15.89 2.35
N LYS A 81 8.31 -16.13 2.31
CA LYS A 81 9.06 -16.55 3.49
C LYS A 81 9.08 -15.48 4.59
N GLN A 82 9.20 -14.21 4.22
CA GLN A 82 9.15 -13.10 5.20
C GLN A 82 7.76 -12.88 5.81
N LYS A 83 6.71 -13.20 5.06
CA LYS A 83 5.32 -12.93 5.44
C LYS A 83 4.58 -14.21 5.84
N GLN A 84 5.31 -15.27 6.17
CA GLN A 84 4.74 -16.59 6.49
C GLN A 84 3.75 -16.54 7.66
N ASP A 85 3.97 -15.63 8.62
CA ASP A 85 3.14 -15.47 9.81
C ASP A 85 1.96 -14.51 9.59
N LYS A 86 1.81 -13.93 8.39
CA LYS A 86 0.69 -13.06 8.04
C LYS A 86 -0.37 -13.82 7.24
N ASN A 87 -1.63 -13.57 7.57
CA ASN A 87 -2.79 -14.11 6.82
C ASN A 87 -2.87 -13.61 5.37
N PHE A 88 -2.21 -12.49 5.06
CA PHE A 88 -2.16 -11.90 3.72
C PHE A 88 -0.85 -11.12 3.53
N ILE A 89 -0.50 -10.89 2.26
CA ILE A 89 0.71 -10.16 1.87
C ILE A 89 0.30 -8.80 1.33
N ASP A 90 0.54 -7.76 2.11
CA ASP A 90 0.13 -6.39 1.81
C ASP A 90 0.83 -5.79 0.59
N GLU A 91 2.08 -6.18 0.31
CA GLU A 91 2.80 -5.75 -0.89
C GLU A 91 2.22 -6.28 -2.20
N LEU A 92 1.37 -7.31 -2.14
CA LEU A 92 0.72 -7.91 -3.31
C LEU A 92 -0.72 -7.37 -3.53
N ILE A 93 -1.13 -6.36 -2.77
CA ILE A 93 -2.46 -5.76 -2.86
C ILE A 93 -2.36 -4.39 -3.50
N SER A 94 -3.19 -4.16 -4.53
CA SER A 94 -3.42 -2.83 -5.10
C SER A 94 -4.91 -2.52 -5.07
N PRO A 95 -5.32 -1.36 -4.52
CA PRO A 95 -6.73 -1.03 -4.43
C PRO A 95 -7.30 -0.65 -5.79
N VAL A 96 -8.49 -1.16 -6.10
CA VAL A 96 -9.20 -0.93 -7.37
C VAL A 96 -9.41 0.56 -7.65
N ASN A 97 -9.61 1.35 -6.60
CA ASN A 97 -9.84 2.79 -6.68
C ASN A 97 -8.55 3.65 -6.73
N LYS A 98 -7.38 3.00 -6.83
CA LYS A 98 -6.05 3.65 -6.95
C LYS A 98 -5.65 4.55 -5.78
N GLN A 99 -6.30 4.44 -4.63
CA GLN A 99 -5.84 5.12 -3.43
C GLN A 99 -4.43 4.63 -3.05
N ILE A 100 -3.53 5.55 -2.67
CA ILE A 100 -2.25 5.17 -2.10
C ILE A 100 -2.51 4.70 -0.66
N LEU A 101 -2.26 3.41 -0.38
CA LEU A 101 -2.48 2.83 0.94
C LEU A 101 -1.29 3.10 1.87
N PRO A 102 -1.52 3.28 3.19
CA PRO A 102 -0.43 3.44 4.15
C PRO A 102 0.56 2.27 4.11
N ALA A 103 1.86 2.58 4.15
CA ALA A 103 2.96 1.64 4.03
C ALA A 103 3.01 0.79 2.74
N SER A 104 2.25 1.15 1.69
CA SER A 104 2.34 0.50 0.38
C SER A 104 3.61 0.90 -0.39
N ILE A 105 3.88 0.21 -1.50
CA ILE A 105 4.98 0.54 -2.41
C ILE A 105 4.82 1.96 -2.94
N GLU A 106 3.60 2.35 -3.33
CA GLU A 106 3.28 3.69 -3.81
C GLU A 106 3.51 4.76 -2.74
N ALA A 107 3.17 4.47 -1.47
CA ALA A 107 3.43 5.38 -0.35
C ALA A 107 4.93 5.57 -0.13
N ARG A 108 5.72 4.48 -0.18
CA ARG A 108 7.19 4.55 -0.10
C ARG A 108 7.77 5.35 -1.27
N ILE A 109 7.35 5.08 -2.50
CA ILE A 109 7.79 5.85 -3.67
C ILE A 109 7.47 7.34 -3.51
N ALA A 110 6.27 7.69 -3.03
CA ALA A 110 5.91 9.08 -2.79
C ALA A 110 6.78 9.74 -1.72
N LEU A 111 7.12 9.01 -0.64
CA LEU A 111 8.02 9.49 0.40
C LEU A 111 9.44 9.75 -0.13
N TYR A 112 10.05 8.80 -0.85
CA TYR A 112 11.41 8.98 -1.36
C TYR A 112 11.49 10.00 -2.49
N LYS A 113 10.41 10.22 -3.26
CA LYS A 113 10.31 11.39 -4.15
C LYS A 113 10.37 12.71 -3.39
N LYS A 114 9.74 12.77 -2.20
CA LYS A 114 9.78 13.95 -1.32
C LYS A 114 11.18 14.13 -0.70
N VAL A 115 11.85 13.06 -0.31
CA VAL A 115 13.26 13.06 0.16
C VAL A 115 14.16 13.73 -0.89
N VAL A 116 14.14 13.25 -2.13
CA VAL A 116 14.94 13.82 -3.23
C VAL A 116 14.62 15.31 -3.46
N LEU A 117 13.36 15.72 -3.31
CA LEU A 117 12.98 17.13 -3.42
C LEU A 117 13.58 17.97 -2.30
N TRP A 118 13.56 17.47 -1.06
CA TRP A 118 14.07 18.17 0.11
C TRP A 118 15.59 18.31 0.07
N GLU A 119 16.29 17.25 -0.37
CA GLU A 119 17.74 17.29 -0.63
C GLU A 119 18.09 18.36 -1.65
N LYS A 120 17.38 18.42 -2.79
CA LYS A 120 17.58 19.44 -3.82
C LYS A 120 17.34 20.87 -3.32
N LYS A 121 16.48 21.04 -2.31
CA LYS A 121 16.18 22.33 -1.69
C LYS A 121 17.12 22.67 -0.53
N GLY A 122 18.00 21.76 -0.12
CA GLY A 122 18.87 21.95 1.04
C GLY A 122 18.11 22.00 2.38
N ILE A 123 16.89 21.46 2.43
CA ILE A 123 16.11 21.37 3.67
C ILE A 123 16.77 20.30 4.55
N LYS A 124 16.95 20.58 5.84
CA LYS A 124 17.43 19.59 6.80
C LYS A 124 16.25 18.74 7.28
N PHE A 125 16.43 17.42 7.29
CA PHE A 125 15.36 16.50 7.64
C PHE A 125 15.88 15.17 8.16
N GLU A 126 14.95 14.41 8.75
CA GLU A 126 15.13 13.01 9.12
C GLU A 126 13.96 12.16 8.63
N ILE A 127 14.25 10.87 8.42
CA ILE A 127 13.24 9.84 8.19
C ILE A 127 13.06 9.08 9.49
N LEU A 128 11.92 9.29 10.16
CA LEU A 128 11.56 8.56 11.36
C LEU A 128 10.72 7.34 11.00
N ARG A 129 10.86 6.29 11.80
CA ARG A 129 10.03 5.08 11.69
C ARG A 129 9.13 4.98 12.90
N GLU A 130 7.82 4.94 12.66
CA GLU A 130 6.82 4.84 13.72
C GLU A 130 5.91 3.63 13.50
N LYS A 131 5.41 3.09 14.62
CA LYS A 131 4.41 2.03 14.62
C LYS A 131 3.03 2.66 14.46
N PHE A 132 2.20 2.05 13.63
CA PHE A 132 0.81 2.49 13.47
C PHE A 132 -0.12 1.29 13.25
N LEU A 133 -1.41 1.55 13.42
CA LEU A 133 -2.46 0.59 13.14
C LEU A 133 -2.82 0.67 11.66
N ASN A 134 -2.43 -0.32 10.87
CA ASN A 134 -2.72 -0.37 9.44
C ASN A 134 -4.04 -1.11 9.17
N TYR A 135 -4.57 -0.91 7.98
CA TYR A 135 -5.84 -1.50 7.54
C TYR A 135 -5.81 -1.88 6.06
N ARG A 136 -6.43 -3.01 5.74
CA ARG A 136 -6.71 -3.42 4.35
C ARG A 136 -8.14 -3.90 4.23
N LEU A 137 -8.84 -3.40 3.20
CA LEU A 137 -10.04 -4.04 2.70
C LEU A 137 -9.59 -5.12 1.70
N LEU A 138 -9.78 -6.39 2.05
CA LEU A 138 -9.36 -7.52 1.21
C LEU A 138 -10.39 -7.80 0.10
N SER A 139 -11.68 -7.72 0.45
CA SER A 139 -12.77 -7.85 -0.50
C SER A 139 -14.04 -7.21 0.04
N ALA A 140 -14.93 -6.78 -0.86
CA ALA A 140 -16.26 -6.32 -0.51
C ALA A 140 -17.24 -6.48 -1.67
N LEU A 141 -18.47 -6.83 -1.34
CA LEU A 141 -19.61 -6.93 -2.23
C LEU A 141 -20.87 -6.54 -1.47
N ILE A 142 -21.58 -5.56 -2.00
CA ILE A 142 -22.86 -5.11 -1.44
C ILE A 142 -23.96 -5.42 -2.45
N LYS A 143 -25.05 -6.02 -1.97
CA LYS A 143 -26.22 -6.32 -2.79
C LYS A 143 -27.48 -5.71 -2.18
N LEU A 144 -28.34 -5.19 -3.05
CA LEU A 144 -29.71 -4.78 -2.76
C LEU A 144 -30.62 -5.74 -3.52
N ASP A 145 -31.51 -6.45 -2.82
CA ASP A 145 -32.41 -7.46 -3.41
C ASP A 145 -31.67 -8.43 -4.35
N LYS A 146 -30.54 -8.95 -3.86
CA LYS A 146 -29.61 -9.86 -4.56
C LYS A 146 -28.86 -9.26 -5.76
N LYS A 147 -29.09 -8.00 -6.13
CA LYS A 147 -28.37 -7.32 -7.21
C LYS A 147 -27.16 -6.57 -6.66
N PRO A 148 -25.95 -6.76 -7.22
CA PRO A 148 -24.77 -6.02 -6.78
C PRO A 148 -24.92 -4.54 -7.07
N VAL A 149 -24.50 -3.70 -6.12
CA VAL A 149 -24.54 -2.24 -6.27
C VAL A 149 -23.17 -1.62 -6.10
N LYS A 150 -22.98 -0.49 -6.76
CA LYS A 150 -21.77 0.32 -6.61
C LYS A 150 -21.71 0.88 -5.20
N SER A 151 -20.52 0.87 -4.62
CA SER A 151 -20.29 1.35 -3.27
C SER A 151 -18.83 1.80 -3.11
N HIS A 152 -18.60 2.72 -2.19
CA HIS A 152 -17.27 3.03 -1.69
C HIS A 152 -17.21 2.74 -0.21
N ILE A 153 -16.22 1.96 0.22
CA ILE A 153 -16.02 1.64 1.63
C ILE A 153 -14.88 2.51 2.13
N LEU A 154 -15.17 3.34 3.12
CA LEU A 154 -14.19 4.26 3.67
C LEU A 154 -13.05 3.50 4.36
N PHE A 155 -11.84 4.05 4.34
CA PHE A 155 -10.70 3.50 5.09
C PHE A 155 -11.04 3.32 6.59
N TYR A 156 -10.49 2.27 7.21
CA TYR A 156 -10.80 1.79 8.57
C TYR A 156 -12.22 1.21 8.79
N SER A 157 -12.96 0.90 7.74
CA SER A 157 -14.25 0.19 7.86
C SER A 157 -14.02 -1.29 8.21
N HIS A 158 -13.98 -1.62 9.50
CA HIS A 158 -13.70 -2.98 9.95
C HIS A 158 -14.96 -3.83 10.04
N PHE A 159 -14.98 -4.91 9.27
CA PHE A 159 -16.06 -5.89 9.26
C PHE A 159 -15.71 -7.05 10.19
N LYS A 160 -16.39 -7.13 11.33
CA LYS A 160 -16.25 -8.26 12.26
C LYS A 160 -16.82 -9.54 11.65
N ASN A 161 -17.94 -9.42 10.94
CA ASN A 161 -18.60 -10.53 10.28
C ASN A 161 -18.38 -10.47 8.77
N VAL A 162 -18.00 -11.60 8.17
CA VAL A 162 -17.79 -11.68 6.71
C VAL A 162 -19.09 -11.46 5.93
N TYR A 163 -20.22 -11.86 6.50
CA TYR A 163 -21.55 -11.74 5.88
C TYR A 163 -22.55 -11.16 6.87
N THR A 164 -23.18 -10.06 6.49
CA THR A 164 -24.26 -9.42 7.24
C THR A 164 -25.45 -9.18 6.32
N ARG A 165 -26.66 -9.51 6.79
CA ARG A 165 -27.90 -9.28 6.05
C ARG A 165 -28.95 -8.59 6.92
N PHE A 166 -29.72 -7.69 6.33
CA PHE A 166 -30.85 -7.02 6.97
C PHE A 166 -31.79 -6.45 5.91
N SER A 167 -33.03 -6.12 6.30
CA SER A 167 -34.01 -5.48 5.42
C SER A 167 -34.37 -4.12 5.96
N LEU A 168 -34.49 -3.14 5.06
CA LEU A 168 -35.03 -1.81 5.35
C LEU A 168 -36.41 -1.71 4.71
N ASP A 169 -37.42 -1.44 5.53
CA ASP A 169 -38.73 -1.01 5.04
C ASP A 169 -38.77 0.53 4.92
N GLU A 170 -39.78 1.05 4.22
CA GLU A 170 -39.92 2.49 4.01
C GLU A 170 -40.07 3.28 5.32
N GLU A 171 -40.81 2.74 6.29
CA GLU A 171 -41.06 3.41 7.56
C GLU A 171 -39.78 3.54 8.40
N LYS A 172 -39.03 2.44 8.58
CA LYS A 172 -37.74 2.47 9.27
C LYS A 172 -36.75 3.34 8.53
N LEU A 173 -36.75 3.35 7.21
CA LEU A 173 -35.86 4.20 6.45
C LEU A 173 -36.19 5.68 6.71
N LYS A 174 -37.45 6.09 6.58
CA LYS A 174 -37.89 7.47 6.85
C LYS A 174 -37.57 7.93 8.28
N GLN A 175 -37.68 7.04 9.27
CA GLN A 175 -37.41 7.36 10.67
C GLN A 175 -35.90 7.46 10.98
N ASN A 176 -35.08 6.61 10.36
CA ASN A 176 -33.67 6.45 10.73
C ASN A 176 -32.69 7.11 9.76
N LEU A 177 -33.10 7.41 8.53
CA LEU A 177 -32.31 8.18 7.57
C LEU A 177 -32.35 9.65 7.97
N LYS A 178 -31.26 10.14 8.56
CA LYS A 178 -31.14 11.53 9.01
C LYS A 178 -30.04 12.22 8.24
N GLU A 179 -30.40 13.26 7.49
CA GLU A 179 -29.48 14.05 6.67
C GLU A 179 -28.57 13.19 5.77
N GLY A 180 -29.10 12.13 5.15
CA GLY A 180 -28.34 11.22 4.29
C GLY A 180 -27.47 10.20 5.03
N PHE A 181 -27.62 10.04 6.34
CA PHE A 181 -26.97 9.00 7.14
C PHE A 181 -27.98 7.97 7.64
N TYR A 182 -27.68 6.69 7.46
CA TYR A 182 -28.42 5.58 8.08
C TYR A 182 -27.45 4.74 8.92
N ARG A 183 -27.82 4.50 10.18
CA ARG A 183 -27.04 3.66 11.11
C ARG A 183 -27.75 2.34 11.31
N SER A 184 -27.10 1.25 10.89
CA SER A 184 -27.56 -0.10 11.09
C SER A 184 -27.20 -0.59 12.49
N THR A 185 -28.16 -1.22 13.17
CA THR A 185 -27.89 -1.97 14.41
C THR A 185 -27.22 -3.33 14.14
N LYS A 186 -27.18 -3.77 12.88
CA LYS A 186 -26.42 -4.94 12.46
C LYS A 186 -25.00 -4.52 12.08
N ASP A 187 -24.01 -5.08 12.79
CA ASP A 187 -22.57 -4.87 12.59
C ASP A 187 -22.16 -3.38 12.70
N GLU A 188 -22.97 -2.59 13.43
CA GLU A 188 -22.76 -1.16 13.71
C GLU A 188 -22.41 -0.33 12.45
N MET A 189 -22.92 -0.74 11.29
CA MET A 189 -22.59 -0.15 10.00
C MET A 189 -23.25 1.22 9.82
N VAL A 190 -22.54 2.12 9.17
CA VAL A 190 -23.05 3.43 8.76
C VAL A 190 -23.10 3.49 7.25
N PHE A 191 -24.30 3.72 6.71
CA PHE A 191 -24.50 4.01 5.31
C PHE A 191 -24.62 5.52 5.13
N VAL A 192 -23.98 6.04 4.08
CA VAL A 192 -23.97 7.47 3.76
C VAL A 192 -24.37 7.65 2.31
N GLU A 193 -25.35 8.50 2.05
CA GLU A 193 -25.71 8.84 0.68
C GLU A 193 -24.64 9.73 0.04
N PHE A 194 -24.37 9.46 -1.24
CA PHE A 194 -23.31 10.14 -1.95
C PHE A 194 -23.52 11.66 -2.01
N TRP A 195 -24.75 12.14 -2.20
CA TRP A 195 -25.04 13.58 -2.22
C TRP A 195 -24.59 14.26 -0.91
N ARG A 196 -24.86 13.62 0.23
CA ARG A 196 -24.49 14.12 1.55
C ARG A 196 -22.99 14.09 1.74
N PHE A 197 -22.36 12.98 1.37
CA PHE A 197 -20.90 12.84 1.43
C PHE A 197 -20.22 13.94 0.59
N ASN A 198 -20.65 14.13 -0.65
CA ASN A 198 -20.10 15.11 -1.59
C ASN A 198 -20.28 16.56 -1.11
N ALA A 199 -21.38 16.85 -0.40
CA ALA A 199 -21.63 18.16 0.20
C ALA A 199 -20.53 18.58 1.20
N PHE A 200 -19.96 17.64 1.98
CA PHE A 200 -18.83 17.94 2.87
C PHE A 200 -17.56 18.39 2.15
N PHE A 201 -17.44 18.08 0.86
CA PHE A 201 -16.29 18.39 0.02
C PHE A 201 -16.64 19.40 -1.08
N LYS A 202 -17.65 20.26 -0.83
CA LYS A 202 -18.08 21.33 -1.75
C LYS A 202 -18.43 20.81 -3.14
N ASN A 203 -19.09 19.65 -3.21
CA ASN A 203 -19.50 19.01 -4.46
C ASN A 203 -18.34 18.78 -5.43
N LYS A 204 -17.20 18.32 -4.89
CA LYS A 204 -15.98 18.04 -5.65
C LYS A 204 -16.21 17.10 -6.84
N TRP A 205 -17.09 16.12 -6.70
CA TRP A 205 -17.36 15.12 -7.74
C TRP A 205 -18.66 15.42 -8.47
N LYS A 206 -18.69 15.14 -9.78
CA LYS A 206 -19.86 15.40 -10.63
C LYS A 206 -21.00 14.40 -10.38
N ASN A 207 -20.65 13.14 -10.19
CA ASN A 207 -21.57 12.04 -9.96
C ASN A 207 -20.86 10.92 -9.19
N PHE A 208 -21.60 9.88 -8.83
CA PHE A 208 -21.07 8.79 -8.03
C PHE A 208 -19.94 8.02 -8.76
N GLU A 209 -20.03 7.87 -10.07
CA GLU A 209 -18.99 7.23 -10.89
C GLU A 209 -17.65 7.98 -10.87
N ASP A 210 -17.70 9.31 -10.99
CA ASP A 210 -16.51 10.16 -10.89
C ASP A 210 -15.85 10.02 -9.52
N PHE A 211 -16.66 9.94 -8.45
CA PHE A 211 -16.18 9.68 -7.10
C PHE A 211 -15.50 8.31 -6.97
N LEU A 212 -16.10 7.23 -7.47
CA LEU A 212 -15.52 5.88 -7.38
C LEU A 212 -14.19 5.75 -8.12
N LYS A 213 -14.03 6.48 -9.23
CA LYS A 213 -12.77 6.49 -10.01
C LYS A 213 -11.66 7.28 -9.32
N ARG A 214 -12.01 8.30 -8.55
CA ARG A 214 -11.07 9.25 -7.92
C ARG A 214 -11.56 9.64 -6.52
N PRO A 215 -11.59 8.69 -5.57
CA PRO A 215 -12.04 8.99 -4.22
C PRO A 215 -11.04 9.89 -3.50
N LEU A 216 -11.33 10.20 -2.24
CA LEU A 216 -10.39 10.93 -1.38
C LEU A 216 -9.08 10.16 -1.21
N SER A 217 -8.00 10.87 -0.87
CA SER A 217 -6.83 10.21 -0.30
C SER A 217 -7.19 9.57 1.06
N VAL A 218 -6.54 8.46 1.43
CA VAL A 218 -6.74 7.80 2.73
C VAL A 218 -6.65 8.78 3.91
N GLN A 219 -5.68 9.70 3.90
CA GLN A 219 -5.55 10.71 4.95
C GLN A 219 -6.78 11.63 5.08
N ALA A 220 -7.37 12.02 3.94
CA ALA A 220 -8.58 12.85 3.92
C ALA A 220 -9.80 12.07 4.40
N GLU A 221 -9.89 10.77 4.07
CA GLU A 221 -10.94 9.89 4.62
C GLU A 221 -10.82 9.74 6.13
N ILE A 222 -9.62 9.51 6.65
CA ILE A 222 -9.36 9.42 8.10
C ILE A 222 -9.73 10.74 8.79
N LYS A 223 -9.34 11.88 8.22
CA LYS A 223 -9.70 13.21 8.76
C LYS A 223 -11.22 13.41 8.80
N TRP A 224 -11.92 13.04 7.73
CA TRP A 224 -13.38 13.14 7.67
C TRP A 224 -14.06 12.19 8.65
N ARG A 225 -13.60 10.93 8.73
CA ARG A 225 -14.05 9.95 9.71
C ARG A 225 -13.92 10.49 11.13
N ASN A 226 -12.73 10.94 11.51
CA ASN A 226 -12.46 11.43 12.86
C ASN A 226 -13.34 12.64 13.21
N LYS A 227 -13.57 13.53 12.24
CA LYS A 227 -14.43 14.71 12.44
C LYS A 227 -15.89 14.35 12.72
N LEU A 228 -16.43 13.32 12.07
CA LEU A 228 -17.85 12.97 12.18
C LEU A 228 -18.16 11.87 13.21
N PHE A 229 -17.26 10.90 13.38
CA PHE A 229 -17.50 9.69 14.16
C PHE A 229 -16.57 9.58 15.38
N GLY A 230 -15.62 10.50 15.53
CA GLY A 230 -14.63 10.48 16.60
C GLY A 230 -13.39 9.65 16.27
N ALA A 231 -12.36 9.82 17.11
CA ALA A 231 -11.13 9.05 17.00
C ALA A 231 -11.39 7.56 17.26
N TYR A 232 -10.63 6.70 16.58
CA TYR A 232 -10.68 5.23 16.73
C TYR A 232 -12.03 4.58 16.42
N ASN A 233 -13.00 5.30 15.85
CA ASN A 233 -14.18 4.65 15.29
C ASN A 233 -13.71 3.68 14.19
N LEU A 234 -14.13 2.42 14.27
CA LEU A 234 -13.82 1.34 13.32
C LEU A 234 -15.07 0.78 12.63
N SER A 235 -16.25 1.34 12.92
CA SER A 235 -17.50 0.95 12.27
C SER A 235 -17.37 0.97 10.75
N PRO A 236 -17.96 0.00 10.03
CA PRO A 236 -18.01 0.07 8.59
C PRO A 236 -18.76 1.30 8.12
N ILE A 237 -18.11 2.14 7.30
CA ILE A 237 -18.74 3.30 6.67
C ILE A 237 -18.80 3.04 5.18
N ILE A 238 -20.02 2.90 4.67
CA ILE A 238 -20.32 2.52 3.30
C ILE A 238 -21.04 3.68 2.63
N ILE A 239 -20.45 4.21 1.56
CA ILE A 239 -21.07 5.25 0.74
C ILE A 239 -21.80 4.57 -0.43
N LEU A 240 -23.09 4.88 -0.57
CA LEU A 240 -23.95 4.43 -1.67
C LEU A 240 -24.46 5.64 -2.45
N GLU A 241 -24.85 5.42 -3.70
CA GLU A 241 -25.48 6.48 -4.50
C GLU A 241 -26.76 6.99 -3.83
N ASN A 242 -27.66 6.06 -3.49
CA ASN A 242 -28.88 6.29 -2.71
C ASN A 242 -29.08 5.12 -1.73
N ILE A 243 -29.73 5.39 -0.59
CA ILE A 243 -30.15 4.35 0.36
C ILE A 243 -31.62 4.05 0.10
N LEU A 244 -31.96 2.78 -0.16
CA LEU A 244 -33.28 2.36 -0.65
C LEU A 244 -33.94 1.37 0.32
N PRO A 245 -35.28 1.38 0.45
CA PRO A 245 -36.01 0.39 1.24
C PRO A 245 -35.96 -0.97 0.54
N SER A 246 -34.95 -1.78 0.88
CA SER A 246 -34.64 -3.04 0.21
C SER A 246 -33.94 -4.01 1.15
N ARG A 247 -33.71 -5.25 0.69
CA ARG A 247 -32.91 -6.22 1.42
C ARG A 247 -31.43 -6.02 1.12
N TYR A 248 -30.65 -5.70 2.16
CA TYR A 248 -29.21 -5.51 2.12
C TYR A 248 -28.48 -6.82 2.44
N GLU A 249 -27.47 -7.11 1.63
CA GLU A 249 -26.48 -8.15 1.90
C GLU A 249 -25.08 -7.54 1.73
N VAL A 250 -24.31 -7.51 2.82
CA VAL A 250 -22.94 -7.01 2.86
C VAL A 250 -22.01 -8.21 3.07
N ILE A 251 -21.16 -8.47 2.07
CA ILE A 251 -20.14 -9.51 2.12
C ILE A 251 -18.80 -8.79 2.05
N ALA A 252 -18.05 -8.69 3.16
CA ALA A 252 -16.80 -7.95 3.18
C ALA A 252 -15.77 -8.61 4.10
N LYS A 253 -14.50 -8.50 3.73
CA LYS A 253 -13.35 -8.95 4.53
C LYS A 253 -12.39 -7.79 4.66
N SER A 254 -12.03 -7.49 5.90
CA SER A 254 -11.08 -6.44 6.23
C SER A 254 -10.13 -6.90 7.32
N GLU A 255 -8.91 -6.39 7.30
CA GLU A 255 -7.87 -6.71 8.26
C GLU A 255 -7.33 -5.44 8.89
N ILE A 256 -7.17 -5.47 10.20
CA ILE A 256 -6.48 -4.47 10.99
C ILE A 256 -5.25 -5.13 11.61
N TYR A 257 -4.09 -4.50 11.46
CA TYR A 257 -2.83 -5.10 11.89
C TYR A 257 -1.80 -4.04 12.26
N HIS A 258 -0.85 -4.41 13.11
CA HIS A 258 0.28 -3.56 13.43
C HIS A 258 1.26 -3.51 12.27
N ASP A 259 1.69 -2.29 11.93
CA ASP A 259 2.68 -2.07 10.89
C ASP A 259 3.60 -0.91 11.26
N ASN A 260 4.63 -0.67 10.45
CA ASN A 260 5.49 0.48 10.57
C ASN A 260 5.40 1.35 9.32
N GLN A 261 5.41 2.66 9.51
CA GLN A 261 5.54 3.62 8.43
C GLN A 261 6.77 4.50 8.64
N GLU A 262 7.28 4.99 7.53
CA GLU A 262 8.33 6.01 7.50
C GLU A 262 7.63 7.37 7.35
N ILE A 263 8.07 8.35 8.14
CA ILE A 263 7.62 9.74 8.06
C ILE A 263 8.83 10.65 7.88
N LEU A 264 8.64 11.70 7.09
CA LEU A 264 9.66 12.70 6.81
C LEU A 264 9.42 13.93 7.68
N VAL A 265 10.38 14.26 8.53
CA VAL A 265 10.31 15.36 9.51
C VAL A 265 11.41 16.36 9.22
N GLU A 266 11.04 17.65 9.21
CA GLU A 266 11.99 18.77 9.05
C GLU A 266 12.70 19.07 10.38
N ILE A 267 13.99 19.39 10.32
CA ILE A 267 14.86 19.67 11.49
C ILE A 267 15.37 21.11 11.44
#